data_AF-A0A7Y5VCS6-F1
#
_entry.id   AF-A0A7Y5VCS6-F1
#
_cell.length_a   1.000
_cell.length_b   1.000
_cell.length_c   1.000
_cell.angle_alpha   90.00
_cell.angle_beta   90.00
_cell.angle_gamma   90.00
#
_symmetry.space_group_name_H-M   'P 1'
#
loop_
_entity.id
_entity.type
_entity.pdbx_description
1 polymer ?
#
loop_
_entity_poly.entity_id
_entity_poly.type
_entity_poly.pdbx_seq_one_letter_code
_entity_poly.pdbx_strand_id
1 'polypeptide(L)'
;MKDQQYLDLVKKVTLYLDNELNEAAERELLNEIKSNPSYLQILSQEQAFREFIKSRIHRRKPSPALVQSIKDKINIKPGVE
;
A
#
# COMPACT_ATOMS: atom_id res chain seq x y z
N MET A 1 -23.61 -10.04 12.45
CA MET A 1 -22.94 -8.81 12.93
C MET A 1 -21.41 -8.92 12.90
N LYS A 2 -20.80 -10.07 13.27
CA LYS A 2 -19.34 -10.27 13.14
C LYS A 2 -18.83 -10.18 11.70
N ASP A 3 -19.63 -10.64 10.73
CA ASP A 3 -19.28 -10.65 9.31
C ASP A 3 -19.20 -9.24 8.71
N GLN A 4 -20.04 -8.32 9.17
CA GLN A 4 -20.05 -6.92 8.72
C GLN A 4 -18.74 -6.21 9.11
N GLN A 5 -18.27 -6.46 10.33
CA GLN A 5 -17.04 -5.86 10.86
C GLN A 5 -15.79 -6.41 10.17
N TYR A 6 -15.81 -7.71 9.83
CA TYR A 6 -14.77 -8.32 9.02
C TYR A 6 -14.70 -7.74 7.60
N LEU A 7 -15.85 -7.59 6.92
CA LEU A 7 -15.92 -7.02 5.58
C LEU A 7 -15.46 -5.55 5.56
N ASP A 8 -15.83 -4.77 6.57
CA ASP A 8 -15.40 -3.38 6.70
C ASP A 8 -13.87 -3.28 6.89
N LEU A 9 -13.30 -4.18 7.70
CA LEU A 9 -11.84 -4.26 7.89
C LEU A 9 -11.11 -4.62 6.60
N VAL A 10 -11.57 -5.64 5.87
CA VAL A 10 -10.97 -6.04 4.58
C VAL A 10 -11.01 -4.87 3.60
N LYS A 11 -12.10 -4.11 3.57
CA LYS A 11 -12.22 -2.91 2.75
C LYS A 11 -11.21 -1.84 3.16
N LYS A 12 -11.06 -1.56 4.46
CA LYS A 12 -10.04 -0.60 4.97
C LYS A 12 -8.61 -1.06 4.64
N VAL A 13 -8.31 -2.34 4.80
CA VAL A 13 -7.01 -2.93 4.45
C VAL A 13 -6.74 -2.82 2.96
N THR A 14 -7.74 -3.05 2.12
CA THR A 14 -7.64 -2.85 0.66
C THR A 14 -7.28 -1.40 0.34
N LEU A 15 -8.05 -0.44 0.85
CA LEU A 15 -7.81 0.99 0.64
C LEU A 15 -6.42 1.42 1.15
N TYR A 16 -5.98 0.87 2.27
CA TYR A 16 -4.63 1.10 2.81
C TYR A 16 -3.54 0.63 1.84
N LEU A 17 -3.65 -0.60 1.34
CA LEU A 17 -2.66 -1.18 0.42
C LEU A 17 -2.67 -0.52 -0.97
N ASP A 18 -3.76 0.14 -1.34
CA ASP A 18 -3.89 0.95 -2.55
C ASP A 18 -3.45 2.42 -2.35
N ASN A 19 -3.07 2.81 -1.12
CA ASN A 19 -2.76 4.19 -0.73
C ASN A 19 -3.93 5.16 -0.96
N GLU A 20 -5.16 4.66 -0.82
CA GLU A 20 -6.40 5.44 -0.98
C GLU A 20 -6.98 5.91 0.36
N LEU A 21 -6.37 5.52 1.48
CA LEU A 21 -6.73 6.07 2.79
C LEU A 21 -6.09 7.44 3.01
N ASN A 22 -6.83 8.30 3.70
CA ASN A 22 -6.27 9.53 4.24
C ASN A 22 -5.39 9.23 5.47
N GLU A 23 -4.50 10.16 5.82
CA GLU A 23 -3.52 9.97 6.90
C GLU A 23 -4.18 9.66 8.25
N ALA A 24 -5.35 10.25 8.53
CA ALA A 24 -6.09 10.01 9.76
C ALA A 24 -6.60 8.56 9.83
N ALA A 25 -7.28 8.08 8.79
CA ALA A 25 -7.83 6.73 8.73
C ALA A 25 -6.74 5.66 8.65
N GLU A 26 -5.60 5.97 8.04
CA GLU A 26 -4.42 5.11 8.08
C GLU A 26 -3.95 4.89 9.52
N ARG A 27 -3.77 5.97 10.28
CA ARG A 27 -3.34 5.87 11.69
C ARG A 27 -4.36 5.11 12.54
N GLU A 28 -5.64 5.33 12.32
CA GLU A 28 -6.70 4.57 13.01
C GLU A 28 -6.62 3.09 12.69
N LEU A 29 -6.51 2.72 11.41
CA LEU A 29 -6.37 1.33 10.99
C LEU A 29 -5.12 0.68 11.59
N LEU A 30 -3.98 1.37 11.60
CA LEU A 30 -2.75 0.85 12.19
C LEU A 30 -2.88 0.63 13.71
N ASN A 31 -3.62 1.48 14.41
CA ASN A 31 -3.92 1.30 15.83
C ASN A 31 -4.88 0.12 16.08
N GLU A 32 -5.91 -0.05 15.23
CA GLU A 32 -6.81 -1.21 15.28
C GLU A 32 -6.05 -2.53 15.05
N ILE A 33 -5.15 -2.55 14.06
CA ILE A 33 -4.34 -3.73 13.73
C ILE A 33 -3.37 -4.07 14.87
N LYS A 34 -2.73 -3.07 15.48
CA LYS A 34 -1.86 -3.30 16.66
C LYS A 34 -2.62 -3.87 17.85
N SER A 35 -3.89 -3.48 18.01
CA SER A 35 -4.72 -3.91 19.12
C SER A 35 -5.32 -5.31 18.94
N ASN A 36 -5.32 -5.84 17.70
CA ASN A 36 -5.93 -7.12 17.39
C ASN A 36 -5.03 -8.02 16.51
N PRO A 37 -4.44 -9.09 17.06
CA PRO A 37 -3.54 -9.97 16.31
C PRO A 37 -4.23 -10.69 15.13
N SER A 38 -5.55 -10.89 15.17
CA SER A 38 -6.30 -11.47 14.05
C SER A 38 -6.31 -10.54 12.82
N TYR A 39 -6.26 -9.22 13.03
CA TYR A 39 -6.29 -8.24 11.95
C TYR A 39 -4.93 -8.17 11.24
N LEU A 40 -3.85 -8.40 11.99
CA LEU A 40 -2.51 -8.51 11.44
C LEU A 40 -2.39 -9.71 10.49
N GLN A 41 -3.05 -10.83 10.80
CA GLN A 41 -3.10 -11.99 9.89
C GLN A 41 -3.81 -11.66 8.58
N ILE A 42 -4.93 -10.91 8.63
CA ILE A 42 -5.68 -10.51 7.44
C ILE A 42 -4.82 -9.59 6.56
N LEU A 43 -4.19 -8.56 7.16
CA LEU A 43 -3.27 -7.67 6.45
C LEU A 43 -2.14 -8.45 5.77
N SER A 44 -1.52 -9.38 6.50
CA SER A 44 -0.42 -10.19 5.98
C SER A 44 -0.85 -11.11 4.83
N GLN A 45 -2.03 -11.73 4.93
CA GLN A 45 -2.58 -12.57 3.85
C GLN A 45 -2.88 -11.74 2.59
N GLU A 46 -3.51 -10.58 2.74
CA GLU A 46 -3.83 -9.68 1.62
C GLU A 46 -2.55 -9.17 0.93
N GLN A 47 -1.53 -8.80 1.71
CA GLN A 47 -0.22 -8.40 1.19
C GLN A 47 0.44 -9.52 0.40
N ALA A 48 0.53 -10.72 0.97
CA ALA A 48 1.12 -11.89 0.32
C ALA A 48 0.39 -12.24 -0.98
N PHE A 49 -0.95 -12.13 -1.00
CA PHE A 49 -1.75 -12.37 -2.20
C PHE A 49 -1.47 -11.32 -3.30
N ARG A 50 -1.39 -10.03 -2.94
CA ARG A 50 -1.04 -8.96 -3.88
C ARG A 50 0.38 -9.14 -4.43
N GLU A 51 1.35 -9.53 -3.60
CA GLU A 51 2.70 -9.85 -4.04
C GLU A 51 2.75 -11.05 -4.97
N PHE A 52 1.98 -12.11 -4.66
CA PHE A 52 1.82 -13.26 -5.53
C PHE A 52 1.31 -12.84 -6.91
N ILE A 53 0.24 -12.05 -6.98
CA ILE A 53 -0.28 -11.51 -8.24
C ILE A 53 0.80 -10.70 -8.96
N LYS A 54 1.47 -9.78 -8.26
CA LYS A 54 2.56 -8.96 -8.82
C LYS A 54 3.69 -9.81 -9.41
N SER A 55 4.02 -10.95 -8.79
CA SER A 55 5.06 -11.88 -9.27
C SER A 55 4.67 -12.63 -10.55
N ARG A 56 3.37 -12.86 -10.77
CA ARG A 56 2.84 -13.58 -11.94
C ARG A 56 2.53 -12.67 -13.13
N ILE A 57 2.38 -11.37 -12.89
CA ILE A 57 2.12 -10.39 -13.94
C ILE A 57 3.43 -9.95 -14.60
N HIS A 58 3.54 -10.19 -15.91
CA HIS A 58 4.63 -9.64 -16.72
C HIS A 58 4.47 -8.13 -16.89
N ARG A 59 5.24 -7.35 -16.12
CA ARG A 59 5.26 -5.89 -16.24
C ARG A 59 6.27 -5.44 -17.30
N ARG A 60 5.87 -4.48 -18.15
CA ARG A 60 6.79 -3.84 -19.08
C ARG A 60 7.85 -3.10 -18.27
N LYS A 61 9.12 -3.40 -18.52
CA LYS A 61 10.22 -2.66 -17.89
C LYS A 61 10.26 -1.26 -18.51
N PRO A 62 10.32 -0.18 -17.70
CA PRO A 62 10.51 1.16 -18.24
C PRO A 62 11.84 1.25 -18.97
N SER A 63 11.94 2.16 -19.94
CA SER A 63 13.20 2.39 -20.63
C SER A 63 14.24 2.98 -19.65
N PRO A 64 15.53 2.65 -19.80
CA PRO A 64 16.58 3.24 -18.96
C PRO A 64 16.59 4.77 -18.99
N ALA A 65 16.28 5.36 -20.15
CA ALA A 65 16.15 6.80 -20.33
C ALA A 65 15.03 7.38 -19.45
N LEU A 66 13.85 6.77 -19.42
CA LEU A 66 12.74 7.22 -18.58
C LEU A 66 13.10 7.15 -17.09
N VAL A 67 13.76 6.06 -16.67
CA VAL A 67 14.24 5.92 -15.28
C VAL A 67 15.21 7.04 -14.92
N GLN A 68 16.15 7.37 -15.82
CA GLN A 68 17.10 8.46 -15.62
C GLN A 68 16.38 9.82 -15.54
N SER A 69 15.48 10.10 -16.48
CA SER A 69 14.70 11.36 -16.46
C SER A 69 13.86 11.55 -15.19
N ILE A 70 13.30 10.47 -14.62
CA ILE A 70 12.59 10.53 -13.34
C ILE A 70 13.56 10.83 -12.20
N LYS A 71 14.72 10.16 -12.16
CA LYS A 71 15.76 10.40 -11.13
C LYS A 71 16.25 11.84 -11.16
N ASP A 72 16.53 12.37 -12.34
CA ASP A 72 16.98 13.76 -12.51
C ASP A 72 15.92 14.75 -12.03
N LYS A 73 14.64 14.53 -12.30
CA LYS A 73 13.53 15.37 -11.81
C LYS A 73 13.37 15.34 -10.29
N ILE A 74 13.60 14.20 -9.65
CA ILE A 74 13.48 14.06 -8.19
C ILE A 74 14.71 14.66 -7.47
N ASN A 75 15.89 14.60 -8.10
CA ASN A 75 17.14 15.13 -7.54
C ASN A 75 17.29 16.66 -7.68
N ILE A 76 16.27 17.37 -8.19
CA ILE A 76 16.25 18.82 -8.17
C ILE A 76 16.04 19.25 -6.72
N LYS A 77 17.15 19.49 -6.01
CA LYS A 77 17.12 20.10 -4.68
C LYS A 77 16.33 21.42 -4.76
N PRO A 78 15.38 21.68 -3.84
CA PRO A 78 14.81 23.01 -3.71
C PRO A 78 15.91 23.93 -3.14
N GLY A 79 16.35 24.93 -3.90
CA GLY A 79 17.15 26.05 -3.39
C GLY A 79 18.66 25.99 -3.67
N VAL A 80 19.06 26.21 -4.91
CA VAL A 80 20.32 26.93 -5.22
C VAL A 80 20.02 27.98 -6.29
N GLU A 81 19.36 29.06 -5.87
CA GLU A 81 19.54 30.41 -6.41
C GLU A 81 19.51 31.38 -5.23
#